data_AF-A0A966XT28-F1
#
_entry.id   AF-A0A966XT28-F1
#
_cell.length_a   1.000
_cell.length_b   1.000
_cell.length_c   1.000
_cell.angle_alpha   90.00
_cell.angle_beta   90.00
_cell.angle_gamma   90.00
#
_symmetry.space_group_name_H-M   'P 1'
#
loop_
_entity.id
_entity.type
_entity.pdbx_description
1 polymer ?
#
loop_
_entity_poly.entity_id
_entity_poly.type
_entity_poly.pdbx_seq_one_letter_code
_entity_poly.pdbx_strand_id
1 'polypeptide(L)'
;MSIDRDAAWAAIVEYYARPGVADDLLRAQQESDLDVVVFLFFRYLEDDLHQVFDAAVHAEARAAIETWRVGAIKPLRALRRNLKSMAGLETIDATRHEFREALKQMEIKAERIEFLSLCTWLEGRVLVPTPI
;
A
#
# COMPACT_ATOMS: atom_id res chain seq x y z
N MET A 1 11.23 6.51 18.77
CA MET A 1 11.66 7.08 17.48
C MET A 1 10.42 7.64 16.82
N SER A 2 10.41 8.91 16.42
CA SER A 2 9.28 9.50 15.68
C SER A 2 9.56 9.37 14.19
N ILE A 3 8.63 8.82 13.42
CA ILE A 3 8.75 8.73 11.96
C ILE A 3 8.11 9.99 11.37
N ASP A 4 8.86 10.77 10.59
CA ASP A 4 8.23 11.77 9.72
C ASP A 4 7.49 11.02 8.62
N ARG A 5 6.17 10.92 8.77
CA ARG A 5 5.35 10.06 7.92
C ARG A 5 5.17 10.62 6.51
N ASP A 6 5.25 11.94 6.34
CA ASP A 6 5.16 12.56 5.03
C ASP A 6 6.48 12.37 4.26
N ALA A 7 7.62 12.50 4.94
CA ALA A 7 8.91 12.15 4.36
C ALA A 7 9.01 10.65 4.03
N ALA A 8 8.55 9.78 4.93
CA ALA A 8 8.52 8.32 4.70
C ALA A 8 7.63 7.95 3.50
N TRP A 9 6.45 8.58 3.37
CA TRP A 9 5.59 8.39 2.20
C TRP A 9 6.27 8.85 0.91
N ALA A 10 6.94 10.01 0.93
CA ALA A 10 7.68 10.51 -0.22
C ALA A 10 8.80 9.54 -0.63
N ALA A 11 9.54 8.98 0.34
CA ALA A 11 10.60 8.01 0.09
C ALA A 11 10.08 6.75 -0.60
N ILE A 12 8.96 6.17 -0.15
CA ILE A 12 8.41 4.98 -0.80
C ILE A 12 7.84 5.27 -2.20
N VAL A 13 7.31 6.48 -2.43
CA VAL A 13 6.85 6.91 -3.75
C VAL A 13 8.04 7.05 -4.70
N GLU A 14 9.16 7.63 -4.23
CA GLU A 14 10.39 7.74 -5.00
C GLU A 14 10.97 6.35 -5.32
N TYR A 15 10.99 5.44 -4.34
CA TYR A 15 11.38 4.05 -4.57
C TYR A 15 10.52 3.37 -5.63
N TYR A 16 9.19 3.52 -5.53
CA TYR A 16 8.24 2.93 -6.48
C TYR A 16 8.41 3.49 -7.91
N ALA A 17 8.83 4.74 -8.05
CA ALA A 17 9.07 5.40 -9.33
C ALA A 17 10.37 4.95 -10.04
N ARG A 18 11.22 4.15 -9.38
CA ARG A 18 12.46 3.64 -9.99
C ARG A 18 12.15 2.73 -11.19
N PRO A 19 13.00 2.73 -12.23
CA PRO A 19 12.79 1.89 -13.41
C PRO A 19 12.56 0.41 -13.06
N GLY A 20 11.48 -0.18 -13.58
CA GLY A 20 11.12 -1.60 -13.40
C GLY A 20 10.39 -1.93 -12.09
N VAL A 21 10.51 -1.11 -11.04
CA VAL A 21 9.93 -1.42 -9.71
C VAL A 21 8.40 -1.50 -9.77
N ALA A 22 7.76 -0.51 -10.39
CA ALA A 22 6.31 -0.50 -10.52
C ALA A 22 5.79 -1.74 -11.27
N ASP A 23 6.44 -2.12 -12.36
CA ASP A 23 6.02 -3.28 -13.17
C ASP A 23 6.19 -4.60 -12.39
N ASP A 24 7.29 -4.76 -11.66
CA ASP A 24 7.54 -5.91 -10.80
C ASP A 24 6.48 -6.06 -9.71
N LEU A 25 6.19 -4.97 -9.00
CA LEU A 25 5.23 -4.96 -7.91
C LEU A 25 3.79 -5.13 -8.39
N LEU A 26 3.44 -4.54 -9.53
CA LEU A 26 2.11 -4.72 -10.13
C LEU A 26 1.90 -6.16 -10.60
N ARG A 27 2.91 -6.81 -11.18
CA ARG A 27 2.84 -8.23 -11.53
C ARG A 27 2.68 -9.09 -10.28
N ALA A 28 3.51 -8.87 -9.26
CA ALA A 28 3.41 -9.61 -8.01
C ALA A 28 2.04 -9.41 -7.32
N GLN A 29 1.49 -8.20 -7.35
CA GLN A 29 0.14 -7.90 -6.85
C GLN A 29 -0.94 -8.68 -7.62
N GLN A 30 -0.78 -8.84 -8.93
CA GLN A 30 -1.74 -9.58 -9.76
C GLN A 30 -1.63 -11.11 -9.54
N GLU A 31 -0.43 -11.64 -9.40
CA GLU A 31 -0.18 -13.08 -9.32
C GLU A 31 -0.37 -13.65 -7.90
N SER A 32 -0.06 -12.88 -6.86
CA SER A 32 -0.05 -13.36 -5.46
C SER A 32 -0.85 -12.50 -4.47
N ASP A 33 -1.64 -11.53 -4.94
CA ASP A 33 -2.32 -10.53 -4.09
C ASP A 33 -1.35 -9.80 -3.16
N LEU A 34 -0.10 -9.63 -3.62
CA LEU A 34 0.95 -8.93 -2.87
C LEU A 34 0.43 -7.60 -2.36
N ASP A 35 0.71 -7.34 -1.09
CA ASP A 35 0.49 -6.05 -0.50
C ASP A 35 1.67 -5.12 -0.80
N VAL A 36 1.51 -4.32 -1.86
CA VAL A 36 2.54 -3.37 -2.32
C VAL A 36 2.90 -2.37 -1.22
N VAL A 37 1.93 -1.89 -0.44
CA VAL A 37 2.19 -0.91 0.63
C VAL A 37 3.00 -1.54 1.75
N VAL A 38 2.64 -2.75 2.19
CA VAL A 38 3.42 -3.49 3.21
C VAL A 38 4.83 -3.80 2.71
N PHE A 39 4.98 -4.22 1.45
CA PHE A 39 6.30 -4.44 0.85
C PHE A 39 7.15 -3.16 0.88
N LEU A 40 6.61 -2.04 0.40
CA LEU A 40 7.30 -0.77 0.37
C LEU A 40 7.62 -0.25 1.78
N PHE A 41 6.74 -0.48 2.74
CA PHE A 41 6.96 -0.14 4.14
C PHE A 41 8.19 -0.87 4.71
N PHE A 42 8.26 -2.19 4.59
CA PHE A 42 9.44 -2.93 5.09
C PHE A 42 10.72 -2.58 4.33
N ARG A 43 10.63 -2.27 3.03
CA ARG A 43 11.78 -1.77 2.27
C ARG A 43 12.28 -0.42 2.80
N TYR A 44 11.38 0.52 3.11
CA TYR A 44 11.74 1.79 3.73
C TYR A 44 12.42 1.59 5.10
N LEU A 45 11.95 0.64 5.92
CA LEU A 45 12.60 0.36 7.21
C LEU A 45 14.03 -0.16 7.03
N GLU A 46 14.24 -1.02 6.04
CA GLU A 46 15.56 -1.59 5.72
C GLU A 46 16.52 -0.52 5.14
N ASP A 47 16.07 0.19 4.09
CA ASP A 47 16.90 1.11 3.32
C ASP A 47 17.18 2.42 4.08
N ASP A 48 16.16 3.03 4.67
CA ASP A 48 16.23 4.38 5.24
C ASP A 48 16.48 4.38 6.76
N LEU A 49 15.98 3.35 7.47
CA LEU A 49 16.12 3.26 8.93
C LEU A 49 17.10 2.18 9.39
N HIS A 50 17.65 1.38 8.47
CA HIS A 50 18.57 0.26 8.76
C HIS A 50 18.00 -0.75 9.78
N GLN A 51 16.68 -0.98 9.70
CA GLN A 51 15.96 -1.92 10.55
C GLN A 51 15.42 -3.08 9.74
N VAL A 52 15.86 -4.28 10.10
CA VAL A 52 15.37 -5.54 9.53
C VAL A 52 14.52 -6.25 10.57
N PHE A 53 13.37 -6.76 10.14
CA PHE A 53 12.41 -7.43 10.99
C PHE A 53 12.20 -8.88 10.55
N ASP A 54 11.85 -9.74 11.49
CA ASP A 54 11.57 -11.14 11.20
C ASP A 54 10.15 -11.35 10.64
N ALA A 55 9.86 -12.58 10.24
CA ALA A 55 8.55 -12.95 9.69
C ALA A 55 7.38 -12.73 10.68
N ALA A 56 7.63 -12.77 11.99
CA ALA A 56 6.58 -12.56 13.00
C ALA A 56 6.14 -11.09 12.98
N VAL A 57 7.09 -10.15 12.96
CA VAL A 57 6.80 -8.72 12.86
C VAL A 57 6.12 -8.37 11.52
N HIS A 58 6.49 -9.03 10.42
CA HIS A 58 5.78 -8.90 9.14
C HIS A 58 4.31 -9.33 9.25
N ALA A 59 4.03 -10.45 9.91
CA ALA A 59 2.67 -10.93 10.13
C ALA A 59 1.84 -9.97 11.01
N GLU A 60 2.46 -9.42 12.06
CA GLU A 60 1.82 -8.46 12.95
C GLU A 60 1.50 -7.13 12.25
N ALA A 61 2.40 -6.64 11.39
CA ALA A 61 2.16 -5.44 10.56
C ALA A 61 0.94 -5.64 9.67
N ARG A 62 0.87 -6.80 8.98
CA ARG A 62 -0.25 -7.14 8.11
C ARG A 62 -1.55 -7.26 8.88
N ALA A 63 -1.54 -7.90 10.05
CA ALA A 63 -2.71 -8.00 10.91
C ALA A 63 -3.23 -6.62 11.35
N ALA A 64 -2.33 -5.67 11.62
CA ALA A 64 -2.69 -4.32 12.07
C ALA A 64 -3.48 -3.53 11.00
N ILE A 65 -3.28 -3.82 9.72
CA ILE A 65 -3.95 -3.13 8.60
C ILE A 65 -5.02 -3.95 7.89
N GLU A 66 -5.18 -5.24 8.22
CA GLU A 66 -6.03 -6.16 7.44
C GLU A 66 -7.48 -5.67 7.34
N THR A 67 -8.05 -5.15 8.43
CA THR A 67 -9.42 -4.59 8.44
C THR A 67 -9.55 -3.44 7.43
N TRP A 68 -8.56 -2.55 7.35
CA TRP A 68 -8.54 -1.44 6.40
C TRP A 68 -8.34 -1.93 4.97
N ARG A 69 -7.39 -2.85 4.77
CA ARG A 69 -7.09 -3.44 3.47
C ARG A 69 -8.32 -4.13 2.86
N VAL A 70 -9.02 -4.94 3.64
CA VAL A 70 -10.23 -5.65 3.21
C VAL A 70 -11.42 -4.70 3.05
N GLY A 71 -11.57 -3.71 3.94
CA GLY A 71 -12.70 -2.80 3.94
C GLY A 71 -12.64 -1.69 2.90
N ALA A 72 -11.44 -1.21 2.54
CA ALA A 72 -11.26 -0.04 1.69
C ALA A 72 -10.49 -0.37 0.39
N ILE A 73 -9.28 -0.91 0.52
CA ILE A 73 -8.36 -1.07 -0.64
C ILE A 73 -8.86 -2.15 -1.60
N LYS A 74 -9.17 -3.35 -1.09
CA LYS A 74 -9.62 -4.46 -1.94
C LYS A 74 -10.90 -4.12 -2.74
N PRO A 75 -11.94 -3.51 -2.15
CA PRO A 75 -13.13 -3.07 -2.88
C PRO A 75 -12.83 -2.02 -3.96
N LEU A 76 -12.03 -0.99 -3.65
CA LEU A 76 -11.65 0.05 -4.63
C LEU A 76 -10.89 -0.56 -5.81
N ARG A 77 -9.91 -1.42 -5.53
CA ARG A 77 -9.12 -2.12 -6.55
C ARG A 77 -9.98 -3.06 -7.39
N ALA A 78 -10.88 -3.82 -6.78
CA ALA A 78 -11.82 -4.69 -7.48
C ALA A 78 -12.72 -3.90 -8.42
N LEU A 79 -13.32 -2.80 -7.94
CA LEU A 79 -14.19 -1.95 -8.75
C LEU A 79 -13.44 -1.35 -9.94
N ARG A 80 -12.24 -0.79 -9.71
CA ARG A 80 -11.40 -0.23 -10.78
C ARG A 80 -11.02 -1.27 -11.84
N ARG A 81 -10.70 -2.51 -11.42
CA ARG A 81 -10.39 -3.63 -12.34
C ARG A 81 -11.62 -4.06 -13.14
N ASN A 82 -12.76 -4.24 -12.49
CA ASN A 82 -14.00 -4.68 -13.13
C ASN A 82 -14.49 -3.66 -14.17
N LEU A 83 -14.32 -2.37 -13.91
CA LEU A 83 -14.63 -1.30 -14.89
C LEU A 83 -13.78 -1.36 -16.16
N LYS A 84 -12.62 -2.02 -16.14
CA LYS A 84 -11.81 -2.24 -17.35
C LYS A 84 -12.43 -3.27 -18.29
N SER A 85 -13.14 -4.27 -17.74
CA SER A 85 -13.68 -5.40 -18.49
C SER A 85 -15.19 -5.32 -18.73
N MET A 86 -15.88 -4.29 -18.21
CA MET A 86 -17.32 -4.12 -18.45
C MET A 86 -17.61 -3.67 -19.88
N ALA A 87 -18.33 -4.52 -20.62
CA ALA A 87 -18.85 -4.26 -21.96
C ALA A 87 -20.17 -3.46 -21.90
N GLY A 88 -20.55 -2.82 -23.01
CA GLY A 88 -21.82 -2.10 -23.14
C GLY A 88 -21.79 -0.63 -22.67
N LEU A 89 -20.59 -0.10 -22.37
CA LEU A 89 -20.36 1.30 -21.97
C LEU A 89 -19.48 2.05 -22.98
N GLU A 90 -19.33 1.52 -24.19
CA GLU A 90 -18.43 2.06 -25.24
C GLU A 90 -18.84 3.47 -25.67
N THR A 91 -20.13 3.80 -25.57
CA THR A 91 -20.69 5.10 -25.96
C THR A 91 -20.37 6.24 -24.98
N ILE A 92 -19.85 5.93 -23.77
CA ILE A 92 -19.51 6.91 -22.73
C ILE A 92 -18.06 6.73 -22.22
N ASP A 93 -17.16 6.31 -23.11
CA ASP A 93 -15.79 5.91 -22.74
C ASP A 93 -15.00 7.00 -22.00
N ALA A 94 -15.19 8.27 -22.37
CA ALA A 94 -14.54 9.40 -21.69
C ALA A 94 -14.96 9.51 -20.22
N THR A 95 -16.27 9.54 -19.94
CA THR A 95 -16.81 9.58 -18.57
C THR A 95 -16.43 8.32 -17.78
N ARG A 96 -16.39 7.16 -18.44
CA ARG A 96 -15.90 5.91 -17.83
C ARG A 96 -14.43 6.01 -17.45
N HIS A 97 -13.60 6.56 -18.32
CA HIS A 97 -12.17 6.77 -18.05
C HIS A 97 -11.97 7.74 -16.88
N GLU A 98 -12.66 8.87 -16.86
CA GLU A 98 -12.63 9.84 -15.75
C GLU A 98 -13.00 9.20 -14.41
N PHE A 99 -14.09 8.41 -14.39
CA PHE A 99 -14.51 7.71 -13.17
C PHE A 99 -13.45 6.70 -12.70
N ARG A 100 -12.82 5.97 -13.63
CA ARG A 100 -11.74 5.03 -13.30
C ARG A 100 -10.50 5.71 -12.76
N GLU A 101 -10.13 6.88 -13.29
CA GLU A 101 -9.04 7.68 -12.74
C GLU A 101 -9.39 8.24 -11.35
N ALA A 102 -10.64 8.67 -11.13
CA ALA A 102 -11.08 9.07 -9.80
C ALA A 102 -10.99 7.91 -8.79
N LEU A 103 -11.38 6.70 -9.16
CA LEU A 103 -11.22 5.50 -8.33
C LEU A 103 -9.75 5.18 -8.06
N LYS A 104 -8.86 5.32 -9.05
CA LYS A 104 -7.42 5.15 -8.86
C LYS A 104 -6.87 6.15 -7.84
N GLN A 105 -7.29 7.41 -7.90
CA GLN A 105 -6.90 8.41 -6.91
C GLN A 105 -7.42 8.08 -5.50
N MET A 106 -8.63 7.52 -5.38
CA MET A 106 -9.14 7.04 -4.09
C MET A 106 -8.36 5.83 -3.57
N GLU A 107 -8.00 4.89 -4.45
CA GLU A 107 -7.16 3.74 -4.10
C GLU A 107 -5.80 4.19 -3.55
N ILE A 108 -5.11 5.12 -4.23
CA ILE A 108 -3.82 5.67 -3.77
C ILE A 108 -3.97 6.37 -2.42
N LYS A 109 -5.08 7.11 -2.20
CA LYS A 109 -5.35 7.73 -0.89
C LYS A 109 -5.56 6.67 0.20
N ALA A 110 -6.25 5.57 -0.11
CA ALA A 110 -6.44 4.48 0.83
C ALA A 110 -5.13 3.75 1.16
N GLU A 111 -4.26 3.55 0.16
CA GLU A 111 -2.89 3.03 0.31
C GLU A 111 -2.02 3.95 1.18
N ARG A 112 -2.14 5.28 1.02
CA ARG A 112 -1.47 6.23 1.92
C ARG A 112 -1.96 6.10 3.36
N ILE A 113 -3.27 5.98 3.59
CA ILE A 113 -3.80 5.75 4.94
C ILE A 113 -3.23 4.46 5.53
N GLU A 114 -3.18 3.37 4.77
CA GLU A 114 -2.57 2.10 5.18
C GLU A 114 -1.10 2.27 5.60
N PHE A 115 -0.30 2.97 4.79
CA PHE A 115 1.09 3.27 5.12
C PHE A 115 1.24 4.09 6.41
N LEU A 116 0.45 5.16 6.58
CA LEU A 116 0.47 5.99 7.78
C LEU A 116 0.04 5.19 9.03
N SER A 117 -0.89 4.26 8.88
CA SER A 117 -1.29 3.31 9.93
C SER A 117 -0.14 2.38 10.31
N LEU A 118 0.65 1.89 9.34
CA LEU A 118 1.86 1.10 9.61
C LEU A 118 2.93 1.91 10.35
N CYS A 119 3.16 3.17 9.99
CA CYS A 119 4.06 4.06 10.74
C CYS A 119 3.59 4.20 12.21
N THR A 120 2.29 4.43 12.43
CA THR A 120 1.70 4.56 13.76
C THR A 120 1.83 3.26 14.56
N TRP A 121 1.58 2.12 13.92
CA TRP A 121 1.77 0.79 14.51
C TRP A 121 3.22 0.58 14.96
N LEU A 122 4.20 0.93 14.12
CA LEU A 122 5.61 0.78 14.45
C LEU A 122 6.04 1.67 15.62
N GLU A 123 5.58 2.93 15.65
CA GLU A 123 5.81 3.85 16.78
C GLU A 123 5.27 3.28 18.10
N GLY A 124 4.11 2.61 18.06
CA GLY A 124 3.52 1.93 19.21
C GLY A 124 4.29 0.69 19.67
N ARG A 125 4.98 -0.03 18.77
CA ARG A 125 5.81 -1.20 19.12
C ARG A 125 7.05 -0.84 19.90
N VAL A 126 7.70 0.27 19.55
CA VAL A 126 8.97 0.71 20.17
C VAL A 126 8.79 1.06 21.65
N LEU A 127 7.55 1.25 22.12
CA LEU A 127 7.22 1.62 23.51
C LEU A 127 6.93 0.43 24.44
N VAL A 128 7.03 -0.83 23.98
CA VAL A 128 6.94 -2.00 24.87
C VAL A 128 8.37 -2.49 25.14
N PRO A 129 8.96 -2.21 26.31
CA PRO A 129 10.22 -2.82 26.70
C PRO A 129 10.00 -4.33 26.76
N THR A 130 10.83 -5.10 26.06
CA THR A 130 10.89 -6.55 26.23
C THR A 130 11.18 -6.85 27.71
N PRO A 131 10.39 -7.69 28.40
CA PRO A 131 10.73 -8.09 29.76
C PRO A 131 12.06 -8.84 29.72
N ILE A 132 12.99 -8.42 30.58
CA ILE A 132 14.24 -9.14 30.87
C ILE A 132 13.88 -10.40 31.66
#